data_AF-A0A2H0U7S9-F1
#
_entry.id   AF-A0A2H0U7S9-F1
#
_cell.length_a   1.000
_cell.length_b   1.000
_cell.length_c   1.000
_cell.angle_alpha   90.00
_cell.angle_beta   90.00
_cell.angle_gamma   90.00
#
_symmetry.space_group_name_H-M   'P 1'
#
loop_
_entity.id
_entity.type
_entity.pdbx_description
1 polymer ?
#
loop_
_entity_poly.entity_id
_entity_poly.type
_entity_poly.pdbx_seq_one_letter_code
_entity_poly.pdbx_strand_id
1 'polypeptide(L)'
;MKIYLQQFLSTAGLASRRAATDLIKQGRVKVNHKPAELGIKIDPKKDRIEYQGKTIKALEEKVYYLVNKPVGYTSTAKDRHALKKVVDLVPKVPKVWSVGRLDKDSHGLIILTNDGELTNKLTHPKFRHEKEYIVTINKAITQDLLLKLSQGVKLEEGLARADKVNKLSENKLSITLHQGWKRQIRRMMEKCDYRVINLERVRIDKIKLDDLPIGKYKKIKLAFPCALGAGYNNTKLKILFMKIKIKKLNPHCIIPAYAHPGDVGLDLYSMEDYELKPGERKIFYNGFALEFPHGYAAIVKDKGSLPLNGGVHTMAGVFDAGYRGEYNMLLINLGDKPYQVKKGDKIAQLVIYPVEIAELEEVDELTNSERGYGYFGSTGR
;
A
#
# COMPACT_ATOMS: atom_id res chain seq x y z
N MET A 1 -19.69 -5.78 -9.97
CA MET A 1 -19.50 -4.80 -8.87
C MET A 1 -20.15 -3.52 -9.33
N LYS A 2 -21.16 -3.02 -8.60
CA LYS A 2 -21.89 -1.83 -9.04
C LYS A 2 -21.10 -0.56 -8.70
N ILE A 3 -20.92 0.33 -9.68
CA ILE A 3 -20.26 1.64 -9.52
C ILE A 3 -21.20 2.76 -9.87
N TYR A 4 -21.01 3.95 -9.30
CA TYR A 4 -21.83 5.12 -9.64
C TYR A 4 -21.68 5.49 -11.13
N LEU A 5 -22.77 5.84 -11.81
CA LEU A 5 -22.75 6.16 -13.24
C LEU A 5 -21.78 7.30 -13.57
N GLN A 6 -21.75 8.39 -12.78
CA GLN A 6 -20.81 9.50 -12.99
C GLN A 6 -19.34 9.08 -12.83
N GLN A 7 -19.06 8.03 -12.05
CA GLN A 7 -17.73 7.43 -11.95
C GLN A 7 -17.42 6.65 -13.22
N PHE A 8 -18.35 5.82 -13.70
CA PHE A 8 -18.21 5.06 -14.95
C PHE A 8 -17.93 5.97 -16.15
N LEU A 9 -18.75 7.01 -16.35
CA LEU A 9 -18.59 7.97 -17.46
C LEU A 9 -17.25 8.71 -17.38
N SER A 10 -16.76 8.95 -16.16
CA SER A 10 -15.44 9.55 -15.95
C SER A 10 -14.30 8.60 -16.29
N THR A 11 -14.41 7.33 -15.91
CA THR A 11 -13.41 6.31 -16.26
C THR A 11 -13.45 5.93 -17.74
N ALA A 12 -14.59 6.05 -18.40
CA ALA A 12 -14.75 5.87 -19.84
C ALA A 12 -14.21 7.05 -20.67
N GLY A 13 -13.69 8.10 -20.02
CA GLY A 13 -13.09 9.25 -20.68
C GLY A 13 -14.08 10.30 -21.20
N LEU A 14 -15.40 10.07 -21.06
CA LEU A 14 -16.45 10.95 -21.59
C LEU A 14 -16.39 12.36 -20.99
N ALA A 15 -16.34 12.46 -19.66
CA ALA A 15 -16.35 13.73 -18.95
C ALA A 15 -15.69 13.60 -17.57
N SER A 16 -15.27 14.70 -16.94
CA SER A 16 -14.90 14.67 -15.51
C SER A 16 -16.11 14.29 -14.65
N ARG A 17 -15.92 13.64 -13.48
CA ARG A 17 -17.04 13.27 -12.57
C ARG A 17 -18.11 14.36 -12.40
N ARG A 18 -17.73 15.63 -12.16
CA ARG A 18 -18.69 16.75 -12.05
C ARG A 18 -19.47 17.00 -13.34
N ALA A 19 -18.75 17.17 -14.46
CA ALA A 19 -19.40 17.30 -15.76
C ALA A 19 -20.26 16.07 -16.13
N ALA A 20 -19.88 14.86 -15.70
CA ALA A 20 -20.71 13.67 -15.87
C ALA A 20 -22.00 13.77 -15.05
N THR A 21 -21.94 14.26 -13.81
CA THR A 21 -23.13 14.60 -13.01
C THR A 21 -24.05 15.57 -13.77
N ASP A 22 -23.49 16.61 -14.40
CA ASP A 22 -24.28 17.59 -15.15
C ASP A 22 -24.94 16.97 -16.39
N LEU A 23 -24.23 16.10 -17.12
CA LEU A 23 -24.79 15.36 -18.26
C LEU A 23 -25.93 14.44 -17.85
N ILE A 24 -25.84 13.80 -16.68
CA ILE A 24 -26.89 12.95 -16.12
C ILE A 24 -28.11 13.81 -15.75
N LYS A 25 -27.91 14.93 -15.05
CA LYS A 25 -28.99 15.88 -14.71
C LYS A 25 -29.75 16.39 -15.94
N GLN A 26 -29.04 16.59 -17.05
CA GLN A 26 -29.62 17.06 -18.31
C GLN A 26 -30.33 15.94 -19.11
N GLY A 27 -30.43 14.71 -18.59
CA GLY A 27 -31.04 13.58 -19.29
C GLY A 27 -30.28 13.11 -20.54
N ARG A 28 -29.01 13.52 -20.70
CA ARG A 28 -28.21 13.22 -21.90
C ARG A 28 -27.59 11.82 -21.89
N VAL A 29 -27.69 11.11 -20.76
CA VAL A 29 -27.15 9.76 -20.57
C VAL A 29 -28.30 8.79 -20.36
N LYS A 30 -28.24 7.64 -21.04
CA LYS A 30 -29.20 6.54 -20.86
C LYS A 30 -28.51 5.31 -20.28
N VAL A 31 -29.24 4.56 -19.46
CA VAL A 31 -28.87 3.23 -18.97
C VAL A 31 -29.96 2.26 -19.38
N ASN A 32 -29.59 1.20 -20.11
CA ASN A 32 -30.52 0.22 -20.65
C ASN A 32 -31.68 0.90 -21.41
N HIS A 33 -31.35 1.83 -22.30
CA HIS A 33 -32.26 2.64 -23.12
C HIS A 33 -33.15 3.65 -22.38
N LYS A 34 -33.12 3.70 -21.05
CA LYS A 34 -33.90 4.65 -20.23
C LYS A 34 -33.04 5.82 -19.78
N PRO A 35 -33.57 7.07 -19.70
CA PRO A 35 -32.85 8.20 -19.12
C PRO A 35 -32.31 7.87 -17.73
N ALA A 36 -31.05 8.24 -17.48
CA ALA A 36 -30.41 7.96 -16.21
C ALA A 36 -30.69 9.05 -15.17
N GLU A 37 -30.86 8.64 -13.92
CA GLU A 37 -31.00 9.55 -12.78
C GLU A 37 -29.68 9.69 -12.01
N LEU A 38 -29.60 10.72 -11.17
CA LEU A 38 -28.45 10.90 -10.30
C LEU A 38 -28.39 9.84 -9.20
N GLY A 39 -27.16 9.44 -8.84
CA GLY A 39 -26.93 8.51 -7.74
C GLY A 39 -27.11 7.03 -8.11
N ILE A 40 -27.54 6.71 -9.34
CA ILE A 40 -27.65 5.32 -9.77
C ILE A 40 -26.28 4.62 -9.80
N LYS A 41 -26.29 3.35 -9.45
CA LYS A 41 -25.13 2.46 -9.59
C LYS A 41 -25.40 1.46 -10.71
N ILE A 42 -24.44 1.34 -11.62
CA ILE A 42 -24.49 0.43 -12.77
C ILE A 42 -23.46 -0.68 -12.62
N ASP A 43 -23.69 -1.83 -13.23
CA ASP A 43 -22.68 -2.86 -13.45
C ASP A 43 -22.09 -2.70 -14.87
N PRO A 44 -20.83 -2.27 -15.01
CA PRO A 44 -20.19 -2.05 -16.31
C PRO A 44 -20.16 -3.25 -17.25
N LYS A 45 -20.35 -4.47 -16.72
CA LYS A 45 -20.35 -5.70 -17.51
C LYS A 45 -21.73 -6.10 -18.02
N LYS A 46 -22.80 -5.57 -17.42
CA LYS A 46 -24.18 -5.98 -17.70
C LYS A 46 -25.03 -4.85 -18.26
N ASP A 47 -24.85 -3.64 -17.73
CA ASP A 47 -25.66 -2.49 -18.11
C ASP A 47 -25.13 -1.84 -19.40
N ARG A 48 -26.04 -1.46 -20.29
CA ARG A 48 -25.75 -0.70 -21.52
C ARG A 48 -25.85 0.78 -21.21
N ILE A 49 -24.72 1.49 -21.29
CA ILE A 49 -24.65 2.94 -21.06
C ILE A 49 -24.52 3.66 -22.39
N GLU A 50 -25.34 4.68 -22.62
CA GLU A 50 -25.38 5.42 -23.89
C GLU A 50 -25.30 6.93 -23.67
N TYR A 51 -24.57 7.61 -24.55
CA TYR A 51 -24.52 9.06 -24.65
C TYR A 51 -24.66 9.47 -26.12
N GLN A 52 -25.61 10.35 -26.43
CA GLN A 52 -25.92 10.76 -27.82
C GLN A 52 -26.11 9.57 -28.78
N GLY A 53 -26.79 8.52 -28.33
CA GLY A 53 -27.06 7.31 -29.13
C GLY A 53 -25.87 6.36 -29.32
N LYS A 54 -24.68 6.69 -28.79
CA LYS A 54 -23.49 5.81 -28.84
C LYS A 54 -23.32 5.07 -27.53
N THR A 55 -23.05 3.77 -27.60
CA THR A 55 -22.72 2.97 -26.41
C THR A 55 -21.34 3.36 -25.89
N ILE A 56 -21.27 3.70 -24.61
CA ILE A 56 -20.05 4.04 -23.91
C ILE A 56 -19.49 2.77 -23.27
N LYS A 57 -18.30 2.36 -23.69
CA LYS A 57 -17.56 1.25 -23.08
C LYS A 57 -16.55 1.80 -22.06
N ALA A 58 -16.23 1.01 -21.04
CA ALA A 58 -15.11 1.34 -20.16
C ALA A 58 -13.80 1.33 -20.96
N LEU A 59 -12.86 2.22 -20.61
CA LEU A 59 -11.49 2.11 -21.11
C LEU A 59 -10.88 0.82 -20.53
N GLU A 60 -10.35 -0.04 -21.40
CA GLU A 60 -9.85 -1.37 -20.99
C GLU A 60 -8.47 -1.32 -20.32
N GLU A 61 -7.62 -0.33 -20.65
CA GLU A 61 -6.26 -0.24 -20.08
C GLU A 61 -6.14 0.87 -19.02
N LYS A 62 -5.80 0.47 -17.79
CA LYS A 62 -5.31 1.40 -16.76
C LYS A 62 -3.86 1.78 -17.05
N VAL A 63 -3.57 3.08 -17.15
CA VAL A 63 -2.22 3.59 -17.39
C VAL A 63 -1.72 4.39 -16.21
N TYR A 64 -0.40 4.41 -16.07
CA TYR A 64 0.26 5.11 -14.99
C TYR A 64 1.59 5.67 -15.46
N TYR A 65 1.74 6.97 -15.30
CA TYR A 65 2.94 7.70 -15.68
C TYR A 65 3.55 8.31 -14.43
N LEU A 66 4.81 7.97 -14.16
CA LEU A 66 5.65 8.77 -13.26
C LEU A 66 6.20 9.92 -14.08
N VAL A 67 6.01 11.15 -13.62
CA VAL A 67 6.45 12.35 -14.32
C VAL A 67 7.37 13.12 -13.38
N ASN A 68 8.55 13.49 -13.86
CA ASN A 68 9.36 14.50 -13.20
C ASN A 68 8.83 15.87 -13.64
N LYS A 69 7.89 16.43 -12.87
CA LYS A 69 7.23 17.70 -13.20
C LYS A 69 8.24 18.84 -13.13
N PRO A 70 8.43 19.66 -14.19
CA PRO A 70 9.23 20.88 -14.11
C PRO A 70 8.53 22.01 -13.33
N VAL A 71 9.32 22.98 -12.87
CA VAL A 71 8.81 24.27 -12.42
C VAL A 71 8.03 24.96 -13.56
N GLY A 72 6.98 25.69 -13.22
CA GLY A 72 6.13 26.43 -14.16
C GLY A 72 4.92 25.65 -14.69
N TYR A 73 4.90 24.32 -14.56
CA TYR A 73 3.75 23.48 -14.90
C TYR A 73 2.71 23.46 -13.78
N THR A 74 1.42 23.43 -14.11
CA THR A 74 0.34 23.26 -13.14
C THR A 74 -0.14 21.81 -13.08
N SER A 75 -0.55 21.33 -11.90
CA SER A 75 -1.05 19.96 -11.71
C SER A 75 -2.51 19.76 -12.14
N THR A 76 -3.16 20.75 -12.75
CA THR A 76 -4.57 20.64 -13.13
C THR A 76 -4.74 20.19 -14.57
N ALA A 77 -5.67 19.25 -14.80
CA ALA A 77 -6.03 18.78 -16.14
C ALA A 77 -6.97 19.76 -16.89
N LYS A 78 -7.64 20.66 -16.17
CA LYS A 78 -8.58 21.64 -16.73
C LYS A 78 -8.32 23.00 -16.10
N ASP A 79 -7.50 23.77 -16.77
CA ASP A 79 -7.31 25.19 -16.48
C ASP A 79 -7.14 25.90 -17.82
N ARG A 80 -8.04 26.83 -18.12
CA ARG A 80 -8.05 27.57 -19.39
C ARG A 80 -6.94 28.64 -19.43
N HIS A 81 -6.41 29.03 -18.27
CA HIS A 81 -5.36 30.03 -18.13
C HIS A 81 -3.97 29.41 -17.91
N ALA A 82 -3.89 28.10 -17.63
CA ALA A 82 -2.61 27.42 -17.52
C ALA A 82 -2.00 27.13 -18.91
N LEU A 83 -0.91 27.82 -19.21
CA LEU A 83 -0.10 27.63 -20.42
C LEU A 83 0.62 26.28 -20.49
N LYS A 84 0.98 25.70 -19.33
CA LYS A 84 1.74 24.44 -19.22
C LYS A 84 1.11 23.54 -18.17
N LYS A 85 0.59 22.38 -18.55
CA LYS A 85 -0.03 21.41 -17.60
C LYS A 85 0.75 20.13 -17.57
N VAL A 86 0.79 19.48 -16.41
CA VAL A 86 1.48 18.19 -16.26
C VAL A 86 0.94 17.11 -17.21
N VAL A 87 -0.34 17.17 -17.56
CA VAL A 87 -0.96 16.23 -18.51
C VAL A 87 -0.44 16.38 -19.95
N ASP A 88 0.17 17.52 -20.28
CA ASP A 88 0.76 17.76 -21.59
C ASP A 88 2.14 17.09 -21.74
N LEU A 89 2.71 16.59 -20.63
CA LEU A 89 4.01 15.90 -20.60
C LEU A 89 3.89 14.40 -20.93
N VAL A 90 2.68 13.87 -21.13
CA VAL A 90 2.43 12.44 -21.36
C VAL A 90 1.52 12.25 -22.59
N PRO A 91 1.38 11.02 -23.13
CA PRO A 91 0.48 10.77 -24.25
C PRO A 91 -0.95 11.20 -23.94
N LYS A 92 -1.62 11.82 -24.93
CA LYS A 92 -3.00 12.33 -24.79
C LYS A 92 -4.05 11.23 -24.60
N VAL A 93 -3.72 10.00 -25.02
CA VAL A 93 -4.61 8.84 -24.96
C VAL A 93 -3.87 7.68 -24.26
N PRO A 94 -4.51 6.99 -23.29
CA PRO A 94 -5.81 7.33 -22.69
C PRO A 94 -5.72 8.59 -21.82
N LYS A 95 -6.86 9.24 -21.59
CA LYS A 95 -6.93 10.48 -20.82
C LYS A 95 -6.57 10.24 -19.36
N VAL A 96 -5.61 11.00 -18.83
CA VAL A 96 -5.11 10.91 -17.46
C VAL A 96 -5.33 12.19 -16.65
N TRP A 97 -5.23 12.08 -15.34
CA TRP A 97 -5.22 13.20 -14.39
C TRP A 97 -4.13 12.99 -13.33
N SER A 98 -3.79 14.05 -12.60
CA SER A 98 -2.77 13.97 -11.55
C SER A 98 -3.29 13.30 -10.28
N VAL A 99 -2.42 12.50 -9.66
CA VAL A 99 -2.59 11.98 -8.31
C VAL A 99 -2.01 12.99 -7.33
N GLY A 100 -2.89 13.73 -6.69
CA GLY A 100 -2.51 14.86 -5.85
C GLY A 100 -2.01 16.03 -6.69
N ARG A 101 -1.31 16.96 -6.03
CA ARG A 101 -0.82 18.19 -6.66
C ARG A 101 0.61 18.50 -6.22
N LEU A 102 1.31 19.23 -7.07
CA LEU A 102 2.50 20.00 -6.74
C LEU A 102 2.23 21.44 -7.13
N ASP A 103 2.73 22.38 -6.34
CA ASP A 103 2.63 23.79 -6.66
C ASP A 103 3.38 24.11 -7.96
N LYS A 104 3.03 25.24 -8.59
CA LYS A 104 3.65 25.68 -9.85
C LYS A 104 5.15 25.92 -9.69
N ASP A 105 5.57 26.44 -8.55
CA ASP A 105 6.95 26.72 -8.14
C ASP A 105 7.70 25.51 -7.57
N SER A 106 7.08 24.33 -7.52
CA SER A 106 7.68 23.08 -7.04
C SER A 106 7.84 22.08 -8.19
N HIS A 107 8.81 21.17 -8.07
CA HIS A 107 9.13 20.19 -9.13
C HIS A 107 9.31 18.78 -8.55
N GLY A 108 9.62 17.81 -9.41
CA GLY A 108 9.81 16.42 -9.04
C GLY A 108 8.60 15.53 -9.28
N LEU A 109 8.55 14.41 -8.55
CA LEU A 109 7.65 13.29 -8.78
C LEU A 109 6.17 13.67 -8.68
N ILE A 110 5.44 13.46 -9.77
CA ILE A 110 3.98 13.42 -9.80
C ILE A 110 3.50 12.22 -10.60
N ILE A 111 2.42 11.58 -10.15
CA ILE A 111 1.83 10.42 -10.83
C ILE A 111 0.64 10.90 -11.65
N LEU A 112 0.53 10.48 -12.90
CA LEU A 112 -0.64 10.68 -13.74
C LEU A 112 -1.28 9.34 -14.10
N THR A 113 -2.60 9.22 -13.96
CA THR A 113 -3.33 7.96 -14.23
C THR A 113 -4.78 8.21 -14.63
N ASN A 114 -5.42 7.19 -15.22
CA ASN A 114 -6.87 7.08 -15.37
C ASN A 114 -7.52 6.19 -14.29
N ASP A 115 -6.76 5.74 -13.29
CA ASP A 115 -7.26 4.95 -12.16
C ASP A 115 -7.75 5.86 -11.00
N GLY A 116 -9.08 5.97 -10.89
CA GLY A 116 -9.71 6.76 -9.84
C GLY A 116 -9.59 6.18 -8.44
N GLU A 117 -9.48 4.85 -8.32
CA GLU A 117 -9.34 4.15 -7.03
C GLU A 117 -7.95 4.41 -6.45
N LEU A 118 -6.90 4.24 -7.27
CA LEU A 118 -5.54 4.58 -6.88
C LEU A 118 -5.42 6.06 -6.51
N THR A 119 -6.03 6.94 -7.32
CA THR A 119 -6.00 8.38 -7.06
C THR A 119 -6.56 8.69 -5.68
N ASN A 120 -7.75 8.16 -5.36
CA ASN A 120 -8.36 8.35 -4.04
C ASN A 120 -7.46 7.80 -2.93
N LYS A 121 -6.92 6.60 -3.13
CA LYS A 121 -6.06 5.96 -2.16
C LYS A 121 -4.81 6.79 -1.85
N LEU A 122 -4.06 7.21 -2.87
CA LEU A 122 -2.81 7.95 -2.69
C LEU A 122 -2.99 9.38 -2.16
N THR A 123 -4.17 9.97 -2.32
CA THR A 123 -4.43 11.37 -1.96
C THR A 123 -5.22 11.55 -0.66
N HIS A 124 -6.02 10.56 -0.26
CA HIS A 124 -6.94 10.76 0.85
C HIS A 124 -6.19 10.73 2.20
N PRO A 125 -6.36 11.73 3.09
CA PRO A 125 -5.58 11.87 4.32
C PRO A 125 -5.57 10.62 5.22
N LYS A 126 -6.69 9.89 5.29
CA LYS A 126 -6.84 8.65 6.07
C LYS A 126 -5.76 7.59 5.82
N PHE A 127 -5.19 7.54 4.61
CA PHE A 127 -4.21 6.52 4.26
C PHE A 127 -2.77 6.92 4.60
N ARG A 128 -2.54 8.18 4.99
CA ARG A 128 -1.28 8.68 5.55
C ARG A 128 -0.03 8.32 4.73
N HIS A 129 -0.13 8.34 3.40
CA HIS A 129 1.02 8.06 2.53
C HIS A 129 2.11 9.11 2.68
N GLU A 130 3.30 8.66 3.04
CA GLU A 130 4.48 9.52 3.12
C GLU A 130 4.84 10.14 1.77
N LYS A 131 5.34 11.37 1.82
CA LYS A 131 5.89 12.09 0.68
C LYS A 131 7.19 12.72 1.13
N GLU A 132 8.26 12.45 0.39
CA GLU A 132 9.59 12.95 0.72
C GLU A 132 10.00 14.05 -0.25
N TYR A 133 10.55 15.12 0.31
CA TYR A 133 10.96 16.30 -0.41
C TYR A 133 12.40 16.63 -0.08
N ILE A 134 13.18 16.93 -1.13
CA ILE A 134 14.47 17.60 -1.00
C ILE A 134 14.21 19.10 -1.06
N VAL A 135 14.61 19.79 -0.01
CA VAL A 135 14.35 21.21 0.19
C VAL A 135 15.68 21.94 0.25
N THR A 136 15.87 22.93 -0.63
CA THR A 136 16.99 23.87 -0.54
C THR A 136 16.48 25.20 0.00
N ILE A 137 17.15 25.72 1.01
CA ILE A 137 16.77 26.96 1.71
C ILE A 137 17.85 28.03 1.54
N ASN A 138 17.50 29.27 1.87
CA ASN A 138 18.34 30.46 1.65
C ASN A 138 19.46 30.70 2.68
N LYS A 139 19.55 29.88 3.73
CA LYS A 139 20.49 30.05 4.86
C LYS A 139 21.01 28.67 5.30
N ALA A 140 22.09 28.66 6.08
CA ALA A 140 22.57 27.44 6.72
C ALA A 140 21.53 26.84 7.68
N ILE A 141 21.43 25.51 7.69
CA ILE A 141 20.51 24.75 8.54
C ILE A 141 21.07 24.69 9.97
N THR A 142 20.30 25.24 10.90
CA THR A 142 20.55 25.19 12.35
C THR A 142 19.84 24.02 13.01
N GLN A 143 20.31 23.61 14.20
CA GLN A 143 19.65 22.57 15.00
C GLN A 143 18.24 23.00 15.45
N ASP A 144 18.07 24.29 15.77
CA ASP A 144 16.77 24.88 16.13
C ASP A 144 15.73 24.71 15.00
N LEU A 145 16.12 24.90 13.74
CA LEU A 145 15.23 24.66 12.61
C LEU A 145 14.76 23.20 12.56
N LEU A 146 15.69 22.24 12.70
CA LEU A 146 15.37 20.80 12.67
C LEU A 146 14.39 20.42 13.79
N LEU A 147 14.61 20.97 14.99
CA LEU A 147 13.73 20.77 16.14
C LEU A 147 12.34 21.36 15.90
N LYS A 148 12.25 22.62 15.44
CA LYS A 148 10.96 23.28 15.13
C LYS A 148 10.15 22.52 14.10
N LEU A 149 10.79 22.03 13.04
CA LEU A 149 10.11 21.26 11.99
C LEU A 149 9.57 19.92 12.53
N SER A 150 10.30 19.27 13.43
CA SER A 150 9.93 17.97 14.01
C SER A 150 8.86 18.09 15.10
N GLN A 151 9.01 19.06 16.01
CA GLN A 151 8.05 19.33 17.10
C GLN A 151 6.77 20.00 16.60
N GLY A 152 6.87 20.76 15.52
CA GLY A 152 5.76 21.33 14.78
C GLY A 152 5.73 22.85 14.78
N VAL A 153 5.20 23.40 13.70
CA VAL A 153 5.06 24.83 13.45
C VAL A 153 3.58 25.18 13.34
N LYS A 154 3.12 26.18 14.09
CA LYS A 154 1.70 26.58 14.07
C LYS A 154 1.36 27.28 12.75
N LEU A 155 0.48 26.64 11.97
CA LEU A 155 -0.12 27.17 10.76
C LEU A 155 -1.62 27.43 11.00
N GLU A 156 -2.29 27.98 9.99
CA GLU A 156 -3.73 28.30 10.04
C GLU A 156 -4.59 27.06 10.30
N GLU A 157 -4.26 25.93 9.66
CA GLU A 157 -4.97 24.67 9.79
C GLU A 157 -4.66 23.93 11.10
N GLY A 158 -3.66 24.38 11.86
CA GLY A 158 -3.21 23.76 13.11
C GLY A 158 -1.70 23.56 13.19
N LEU A 159 -1.26 22.63 14.04
CA LEU A 159 0.16 22.36 14.26
C LEU A 159 0.72 21.45 13.16
N ALA A 160 1.52 22.02 12.25
CA ALA A 160 2.14 21.30 11.15
C ALA A 160 3.47 20.67 11.58
N ARG A 161 3.56 19.34 11.55
CA ARG A 161 4.77 18.57 11.88
C ARG A 161 5.35 17.89 10.66
N ALA A 162 6.67 17.83 10.59
CA ALA A 162 7.38 16.89 9.72
C ALA A 162 7.48 15.52 10.40
N ASP A 163 7.27 14.45 9.64
CA ASP A 163 7.40 13.09 10.18
C ASP A 163 8.87 12.72 10.36
N LYS A 164 9.71 13.17 9.41
CA LYS A 164 11.16 13.00 9.43
C LYS A 164 11.81 14.23 8.80
N VAL A 165 12.93 14.66 9.38
CA VAL A 165 13.75 15.77 8.89
C VAL A 165 15.21 15.37 8.97
N ASN A 166 15.91 15.37 7.85
CA ASN A 166 17.33 15.01 7.81
C ASN A 166 18.12 16.12 7.09
N LYS A 167 19.19 16.61 7.72
CA LYS A 167 20.14 17.52 7.06
C LYS A 167 20.96 16.73 6.04
N LEU A 168 21.05 17.23 4.81
CA LEU A 168 21.81 16.61 3.72
C LEU A 168 23.09 17.40 3.39
N SER A 169 23.08 18.71 3.58
CA SER A 169 24.23 19.60 3.45
C SER A 169 23.97 20.89 4.25
N GLU A 170 24.79 21.92 4.08
CA GLU A 170 24.64 23.19 4.78
C GLU A 170 23.25 23.82 4.59
N ASN A 171 22.71 23.82 3.36
CA ASN A 171 21.44 24.47 3.02
C ASN A 171 20.41 23.53 2.37
N LYS A 172 20.64 22.21 2.39
CA LYS A 172 19.68 21.20 1.91
C LYS A 172 19.27 20.23 3.00
N LEU A 173 17.99 19.91 3.02
CA LEU A 173 17.41 18.91 3.92
C LEU A 173 16.37 18.03 3.19
N SER A 174 16.19 16.80 3.68
CA SER A 174 15.05 15.95 3.35
C SER A 174 13.94 16.16 4.38
N ILE A 175 12.70 16.34 3.91
CA ILE A 175 11.50 16.43 4.75
C ILE A 175 10.49 15.38 4.29
N THR A 176 10.01 14.55 5.21
CA THR A 176 8.93 13.59 4.97
C THR A 176 7.62 14.07 5.60
N LEU A 177 6.53 14.02 4.84
CA LEU A 177 5.17 14.37 5.27
C LEU A 177 4.15 13.33 4.80
N HIS A 178 3.31 12.83 5.70
CA HIS A 178 2.10 12.07 5.37
C HIS A 178 0.91 12.97 5.02
N GLN A 179 0.92 14.18 5.57
CA GLN A 179 -0.04 15.25 5.33
C GLN A 179 0.27 16.09 4.09
N GLY A 180 -0.69 16.89 3.64
CA GLY A 180 -0.62 17.61 2.35
C GLY A 180 -1.37 18.93 2.34
N TRP A 181 -1.15 19.78 3.34
CA TRP A 181 -1.74 21.12 3.36
C TRP A 181 -1.16 22.03 2.27
N LYS A 182 -1.91 23.08 1.91
CA LYS A 182 -1.52 23.99 0.83
C LYS A 182 -0.19 24.65 1.19
N ARG A 183 0.82 24.47 0.31
CA ARG A 183 2.18 25.03 0.46
C ARG A 183 2.84 24.75 1.81
N GLN A 184 2.52 23.61 2.43
CA GLN A 184 2.87 23.34 3.84
C GLN A 184 4.36 23.55 4.16
N ILE A 185 5.27 22.91 3.42
CA ILE A 185 6.72 23.03 3.66
C ILE A 185 7.18 24.49 3.59
N ARG A 186 6.71 25.24 2.58
CA ARG A 186 7.10 26.64 2.40
C ARG A 186 6.60 27.50 3.56
N ARG A 187 5.35 27.29 4.00
CA ARG A 187 4.77 28.02 5.15
C ARG A 187 5.45 27.68 6.47
N MET A 188 5.83 26.42 6.68
CA MET A 188 6.61 26.01 7.86
C MET A 188 7.97 26.71 7.87
N MET A 189 8.65 26.76 6.73
CA MET A 189 9.95 27.43 6.59
C MET A 189 9.83 28.94 6.81
N GLU A 190 8.84 29.60 6.20
CA GLU A 190 8.58 31.03 6.34
C GLU A 190 8.33 31.42 7.81
N LYS A 191 7.59 30.60 8.56
CA LYS A 191 7.36 30.78 10.00
C LYS A 191 8.60 30.58 10.87
N CYS A 192 9.66 29.98 10.33
CA CYS A 192 10.95 29.85 10.99
C CYS A 192 11.99 30.84 10.43
N ASP A 193 11.58 31.86 9.66
CA ASP A 193 12.45 32.87 9.02
C ASP A 193 13.40 32.31 7.96
N TYR A 194 12.99 31.22 7.29
CA TYR A 194 13.66 30.62 6.14
C TYR A 194 12.81 30.72 4.88
N ARG A 195 13.47 30.87 3.73
CA ARG A 195 12.83 30.84 2.42
C ARG A 195 13.28 29.60 1.64
N VAL A 196 12.30 28.88 1.11
CA VAL A 196 12.55 27.74 0.22
C VAL A 196 12.93 28.24 -1.17
N ILE A 197 14.16 27.94 -1.60
CA ILE A 197 14.68 28.23 -2.94
C ILE A 197 14.23 27.14 -3.92
N ASN A 198 14.44 25.87 -3.55
CA ASN A 198 14.10 24.73 -4.38
C ASN A 198 13.29 23.71 -3.56
N LEU A 199 12.24 23.17 -4.17
CA LEU A 199 11.39 22.16 -3.55
C LEU A 199 11.11 21.05 -4.56
N GLU A 200 11.77 19.91 -4.35
CA GLU A 200 11.68 18.75 -5.21
C GLU A 200 11.04 17.59 -4.44
N ARG A 201 9.93 17.06 -4.94
CA ARG A 201 9.39 15.80 -4.40
C ARG A 201 10.12 14.63 -5.02
N VAL A 202 10.85 13.86 -4.22
CA VAL A 202 11.64 12.72 -4.71
C VAL A 202 10.96 11.38 -4.48
N ARG A 203 9.95 11.33 -3.59
CA ARG A 203 9.25 10.09 -3.25
C ARG A 203 7.79 10.32 -2.88
N ILE A 204 6.93 9.40 -3.31
CA ILE A 204 5.57 9.21 -2.79
C ILE A 204 5.50 7.76 -2.34
N ASP A 205 5.53 7.57 -1.03
CA ASP A 205 5.50 6.26 -0.41
C ASP A 205 6.61 5.34 -0.95
N LYS A 206 6.28 4.23 -1.62
CA LYS A 206 7.25 3.32 -2.25
C LYS A 206 7.70 3.74 -3.66
N ILE A 207 7.11 4.79 -4.23
CA ILE A 207 7.45 5.27 -5.58
C ILE A 207 8.52 6.35 -5.45
N LYS A 208 9.70 6.10 -6.03
CA LYS A 208 10.80 7.05 -6.10
C LYS A 208 10.86 7.72 -7.48
N LEU A 209 11.45 8.91 -7.52
CA LEU A 209 11.73 9.64 -8.76
C LEU A 209 12.90 9.02 -9.52
N ASP A 210 13.85 8.43 -8.79
CA ASP A 210 15.09 7.82 -9.29
C ASP A 210 15.85 8.78 -10.22
N ASP A 211 16.31 8.28 -11.37
CA ASP A 211 17.10 8.98 -12.37
C ASP A 211 16.25 9.66 -13.46
N LEU A 212 14.92 9.74 -13.28
CA LEU A 212 14.02 10.26 -14.30
C LEU A 212 14.31 11.75 -14.59
N PRO A 213 14.74 12.13 -15.82
CA PRO A 213 15.10 13.52 -16.10
C PRO A 213 13.91 14.47 -16.01
N ILE A 214 14.17 15.73 -15.64
CA ILE A 214 13.15 16.78 -15.53
C ILE A 214 12.36 16.91 -16.85
N GLY A 215 11.03 16.96 -16.74
CA GLY A 215 10.11 17.04 -17.87
C GLY A 215 9.86 15.73 -18.59
N LYS A 216 10.56 14.66 -18.24
CA LYS A 216 10.32 13.31 -18.78
C LYS A 216 9.32 12.54 -17.93
N TYR A 217 8.80 11.49 -18.54
CA TYR A 217 7.92 10.54 -17.88
C TYR A 217 8.37 9.11 -18.14
N LYS A 218 7.98 8.21 -17.24
CA LYS A 218 8.12 6.76 -17.38
C LYS A 218 6.75 6.12 -17.25
N LYS A 219 6.30 5.39 -18.27
CA LYS A 219 5.13 4.50 -18.13
C LYS A 219 5.55 3.35 -17.22
N ILE A 220 4.85 3.19 -16.11
CA ILE A 220 5.06 2.06 -15.22
C ILE A 220 3.84 1.15 -15.30
N LYS A 221 4.09 -0.16 -15.34
CA LYS A 221 3.05 -1.08 -14.90
C LYS A 221 2.99 -0.89 -13.41
N LEU A 222 1.92 -0.23 -12.92
CA LEU A 222 1.68 -0.21 -11.49
C LEU A 222 1.43 -1.65 -11.09
N ALA A 223 2.49 -2.27 -10.61
CA ALA A 223 2.35 -3.31 -9.66
C ALA A 223 1.86 -2.59 -8.38
N PHE A 224 0.56 -2.27 -8.28
CA PHE A 224 -0.08 -1.90 -7.02
C PHE A 224 -1.29 -2.74 -6.86
N PRO A 225 -1.37 -3.38 -5.71
CA PRO A 225 -2.67 -3.35 -5.09
C PRO A 225 -2.62 -2.82 -3.64
N CYS A 226 -3.76 -2.89 -2.98
CA CYS A 226 -4.25 -2.27 -1.76
C CYS A 226 -3.37 -2.05 -0.48
N ALA A 227 -2.03 -1.88 -0.48
CA ALA A 227 -1.25 -1.65 0.75
C ALA A 227 -1.03 -0.21 0.93
N LEU A 228 -1.09 0.27 2.16
CA LEU A 228 -0.10 1.15 2.76
C LEU A 228 -0.73 1.62 4.07
N GLY A 229 -0.23 1.02 5.13
CA GLY A 229 -0.50 1.28 6.53
C GLY A 229 0.61 0.60 7.32
N ALA A 230 1.38 1.42 8.04
CA ALA A 230 2.53 1.10 8.90
C ALA A 230 3.79 0.55 8.19
N GLY A 231 4.90 1.30 8.31
CA GLY A 231 6.14 1.06 7.57
C GLY A 231 7.13 0.12 8.25
N TYR A 232 8.00 -0.49 7.44
CA TYR A 232 9.46 -0.38 7.52
C TYR A 232 10.07 -1.03 6.26
N ASN A 233 11.08 -0.35 5.72
CA ASN A 233 12.10 -0.71 4.72
C ASN A 233 11.77 -1.39 3.36
N ASN A 234 12.32 -0.70 2.35
CA ASN A 234 12.78 -1.07 1.00
C ASN A 234 12.10 -2.18 0.18
N THR A 235 11.91 -1.80 -1.08
CA THR A 235 11.59 -2.63 -2.25
C THR A 235 10.12 -3.06 -2.38
N LYS A 236 9.50 -2.66 -3.52
CA LYS A 236 8.23 -3.12 -4.12
C LYS A 236 7.10 -3.54 -3.16
N LEU A 237 5.94 -2.89 -3.16
CA LEU A 237 4.64 -3.59 -2.93
C LEU A 237 3.49 -2.60 -3.20
N LYS A 238 2.48 -2.86 -4.04
CA LYS A 238 1.59 -4.02 -4.17
C LYS A 238 1.03 -4.62 -2.86
N ILE A 239 -0.11 -4.22 -2.25
CA ILE A 239 -1.00 -5.30 -1.66
C ILE A 239 -1.82 -5.81 -2.79
N LEU A 240 -1.28 -6.74 -3.54
CA LEU A 240 -2.13 -7.69 -4.22
C LEU A 240 -2.90 -8.31 -3.08
N PHE A 241 -4.23 -8.29 -3.19
CA PHE A 241 -4.97 -9.42 -2.66
C PHE A 241 -4.31 -10.61 -3.32
N MET A 242 -3.35 -11.17 -2.61
CA MET A 242 -2.57 -12.30 -3.03
C MET A 242 -3.60 -13.42 -3.09
N LYS A 243 -3.89 -13.86 -4.30
CA LYS A 243 -4.80 -14.98 -4.49
C LYS A 243 -4.01 -16.24 -4.16
N ILE A 244 -4.26 -16.78 -2.98
CA ILE A 244 -3.84 -18.12 -2.60
C ILE A 244 -4.86 -19.08 -3.20
N LYS A 245 -4.40 -20.05 -3.97
CA LYS A 245 -5.27 -21.16 -4.40
C LYS A 245 -5.31 -22.18 -3.26
N ILE A 246 -6.48 -22.72 -3.00
CA ILE A 246 -6.66 -23.78 -2.01
C ILE A 246 -7.36 -24.96 -2.68
N LYS A 247 -6.84 -26.16 -2.44
CA LYS A 247 -7.46 -27.42 -2.84
C LYS A 247 -7.87 -28.16 -1.58
N LYS A 248 -9.17 -28.45 -1.45
CA LYS A 248 -9.65 -29.40 -0.44
C LYS A 248 -9.16 -30.79 -0.81
N LEU A 249 -8.46 -31.45 0.11
CA LEU A 249 -8.08 -32.86 0.02
C LEU A 249 -9.11 -33.73 0.74
N ASN A 250 -9.70 -33.19 1.82
CA ASN A 250 -10.85 -33.77 2.50
C ASN A 250 -12.08 -32.85 2.30
N PRO A 251 -13.24 -33.36 1.82
CA PRO A 251 -14.46 -32.56 1.63
C PRO A 251 -14.95 -31.84 2.90
N HIS A 252 -14.73 -32.47 4.06
CA HIS A 252 -15.15 -31.99 5.37
C HIS A 252 -14.16 -31.02 6.02
N CYS A 253 -13.05 -30.70 5.34
CA CYS A 253 -12.10 -29.73 5.86
C CYS A 253 -12.70 -28.32 5.91
N ILE A 254 -12.30 -27.56 6.94
CA ILE A 254 -12.64 -26.14 7.07
C ILE A 254 -11.56 -25.33 6.35
N ILE A 255 -11.99 -24.47 5.43
CA ILE A 255 -11.08 -23.57 4.72
C ILE A 255 -10.63 -22.47 5.70
N PRO A 256 -9.33 -22.23 5.83
CA PRO A 256 -8.82 -21.23 6.76
C PRO A 256 -9.20 -19.82 6.29
N ALA A 257 -9.54 -18.95 7.23
CA ALA A 257 -10.05 -17.61 6.95
C ALA A 257 -9.56 -16.60 7.98
N TYR A 258 -9.54 -15.32 7.58
CA TYR A 258 -9.33 -14.20 8.49
C TYR A 258 -10.62 -13.93 9.26
N ALA A 259 -10.54 -13.80 10.59
CA ALA A 259 -11.73 -13.59 11.42
C ALA A 259 -12.24 -12.14 11.34
N HIS A 260 -11.32 -11.17 11.31
CA HIS A 260 -11.61 -9.75 11.28
C HIS A 260 -10.79 -9.00 10.21
N PRO A 261 -11.31 -7.86 9.71
CA PRO A 261 -10.54 -7.00 8.82
C PRO A 261 -9.25 -6.51 9.48
N GLY A 262 -8.10 -6.84 8.88
CA GLY A 262 -6.78 -6.47 9.39
C GLY A 262 -6.03 -7.59 10.10
N ASP A 263 -6.68 -8.74 10.34
CA ASP A 263 -6.00 -9.92 10.86
C ASP A 263 -4.91 -10.40 9.91
N VAL A 264 -3.79 -10.85 10.48
CA VAL A 264 -2.63 -11.34 9.73
C VAL A 264 -2.59 -12.86 9.62
N GLY A 265 -3.26 -13.56 10.55
CA GLY A 265 -3.34 -15.02 10.59
C GLY A 265 -4.67 -15.55 10.06
N LEU A 266 -4.59 -16.61 9.26
CA LEU A 266 -5.74 -17.41 8.86
C LEU A 266 -5.97 -18.48 9.92
N ASP A 267 -7.15 -18.55 10.50
CA ASP A 267 -7.46 -19.56 11.52
C ASP A 267 -7.34 -20.97 10.94
N LEU A 268 -6.59 -21.84 11.63
CA LEU A 268 -6.47 -23.27 11.32
C LEU A 268 -7.28 -24.08 12.32
N TYR A 269 -7.98 -25.09 11.80
CA TYR A 269 -8.97 -25.85 12.55
C TYR A 269 -8.55 -27.30 12.73
N SER A 270 -8.83 -27.87 13.90
CA SER A 270 -8.72 -29.32 14.11
C SER A 270 -9.79 -30.06 13.30
N MET A 271 -9.43 -31.19 12.70
CA MET A 271 -10.39 -32.08 12.04
C MET A 271 -10.84 -33.27 12.90
N GLU A 272 -10.28 -33.41 14.11
CA GLU A 272 -10.51 -34.53 15.01
C GLU A 272 -10.57 -34.08 16.47
N ASP A 273 -11.23 -34.90 17.30
CA ASP A 273 -11.16 -34.78 18.75
C ASP A 273 -9.88 -35.48 19.24
N TYR A 274 -9.13 -34.84 20.12
CA TYR A 274 -7.92 -35.42 20.68
C TYR A 274 -7.58 -34.85 22.07
N GLU A 275 -7.12 -35.71 22.96
CA GLU A 275 -6.58 -35.31 24.26
C GLU A 275 -5.05 -35.27 24.17
N LEU A 276 -4.47 -34.06 24.11
CA LEU A 276 -3.02 -33.87 24.01
C LEU A 276 -2.40 -33.87 25.41
N LYS A 277 -1.66 -34.94 25.76
CA LYS A 277 -1.08 -35.12 27.10
C LYS A 277 0.13 -34.21 27.34
N PRO A 278 0.46 -33.87 28.60
CA PRO A 278 1.69 -33.13 28.93
C PRO A 278 2.95 -33.77 28.31
N GLY A 279 3.77 -32.96 27.64
CA GLY A 279 4.98 -33.38 26.92
C GLY A 279 4.73 -34.09 25.58
N GLU A 280 3.48 -34.42 25.24
CA GLU A 280 3.12 -35.08 24.00
C GLU A 280 3.22 -34.13 22.80
N ARG A 281 3.66 -34.68 21.67
CA ARG A 281 3.70 -34.00 20.37
C ARG A 281 2.74 -34.68 19.42
N LYS A 282 1.91 -33.90 18.73
CA LYS A 282 0.98 -34.43 17.74
C LYS A 282 0.88 -33.54 16.51
N ILE A 283 0.84 -34.19 15.34
CA ILE A 283 0.51 -33.57 14.07
C ILE A 283 -1.00 -33.63 13.87
N PHE A 284 -1.61 -32.47 13.63
CA PHE A 284 -3.00 -32.33 13.23
C PHE A 284 -3.07 -31.92 11.76
N TYR A 285 -3.64 -32.79 10.91
CA TYR A 285 -3.81 -32.50 9.49
C TYR A 285 -5.06 -31.65 9.23
N ASN A 286 -4.95 -30.69 8.31
CA ASN A 286 -6.03 -29.72 8.07
C ASN A 286 -6.95 -30.04 6.89
N GLY A 287 -6.67 -31.08 6.10
CA GLY A 287 -7.53 -31.51 4.98
C GLY A 287 -7.43 -30.66 3.72
N PHE A 288 -6.43 -29.77 3.60
CA PHE A 288 -6.24 -28.93 2.42
C PHE A 288 -4.77 -28.76 2.03
N ALA A 289 -4.56 -28.40 0.76
CA ALA A 289 -3.28 -27.93 0.23
C ALA A 289 -3.41 -26.49 -0.28
N LEU A 290 -2.32 -25.73 -0.21
CA LEU A 290 -2.24 -24.35 -0.71
C LEU A 290 -1.26 -24.22 -1.86
N GLU A 291 -1.51 -23.24 -2.72
CA GLU A 291 -0.56 -22.70 -3.67
C GLU A 291 -0.57 -21.17 -3.54
N PHE A 292 0.61 -20.62 -3.28
CA PHE A 292 0.86 -19.19 -3.15
C PHE A 292 2.17 -18.83 -3.88
N PRO A 293 2.38 -17.55 -4.23
CA PRO A 293 3.53 -17.15 -5.05
C PRO A 293 4.88 -17.40 -4.37
N HIS A 294 5.92 -17.63 -5.18
CA HIS A 294 7.31 -17.58 -4.72
C HIS A 294 7.67 -16.22 -4.12
N GLY A 295 8.64 -16.20 -3.20
CA GLY A 295 8.99 -15.02 -2.38
C GLY A 295 8.11 -14.85 -1.14
N TYR A 296 7.34 -15.89 -0.80
CA TYR A 296 6.56 -15.97 0.42
C TYR A 296 6.77 -17.34 1.09
N ALA A 297 6.54 -17.39 2.40
CA ALA A 297 6.44 -18.61 3.18
C ALA A 297 5.14 -18.58 3.99
N ALA A 298 4.52 -19.74 4.18
CA ALA A 298 3.37 -19.89 5.07
C ALA A 298 3.86 -20.48 6.40
N ILE A 299 3.64 -19.76 7.50
CA ILE A 299 4.16 -20.14 8.82
C ILE A 299 3.00 -20.40 9.77
N VAL A 300 2.94 -21.61 10.32
CA VAL A 300 2.02 -21.95 11.40
C VAL A 300 2.52 -21.32 12.69
N LYS A 301 1.63 -20.61 13.38
CA LYS A 301 1.89 -19.92 14.64
C LYS A 301 0.79 -20.22 15.66
N ASP A 302 1.15 -20.12 16.92
CA ASP A 302 0.19 -20.17 18.02
C ASP A 302 -0.87 -19.08 17.88
N LYS A 303 -2.08 -19.39 18.34
CA LYS A 303 -3.03 -18.36 18.74
C LYS A 303 -2.73 -18.00 20.19
N GLY A 304 -2.80 -16.71 20.53
CA GLY A 304 -2.41 -16.23 21.87
C GLY A 304 -3.08 -16.94 23.05
N SER A 305 -4.30 -17.48 22.85
CA SER A 305 -5.02 -18.23 23.89
C SER A 305 -4.51 -19.64 24.15
N LEU A 306 -3.83 -20.30 23.19
CA LEU A 306 -3.38 -21.69 23.35
C LEU A 306 -2.23 -21.82 24.37
N PRO A 307 -1.13 -21.05 24.24
CA PRO A 307 -0.08 -21.05 25.24
C PRO A 307 -0.58 -20.58 26.60
N LEU A 308 -1.46 -19.57 26.62
CA LEU A 308 -1.99 -19.00 27.86
C LEU A 308 -2.88 -19.96 28.65
N ASN A 309 -3.81 -20.64 27.97
CA ASN A 309 -4.85 -21.43 28.65
C ASN A 309 -4.46 -22.91 28.83
N GLY A 310 -3.54 -23.42 28.01
CA GLY A 310 -3.22 -24.84 27.98
C GLY A 310 -1.74 -25.18 27.86
N GLY A 311 -0.84 -24.19 27.83
CA GLY A 311 0.58 -24.43 27.59
C GLY A 311 0.87 -25.05 26.22
N VAL A 312 -0.05 -24.97 25.27
CA VAL A 312 0.11 -25.61 23.96
C VAL A 312 0.86 -24.68 23.00
N HIS A 313 1.87 -25.23 22.32
CA HIS A 313 2.77 -24.50 21.43
C HIS A 313 2.98 -25.23 20.10
N THR A 314 3.15 -24.48 19.01
CA THR A 314 3.54 -25.01 17.69
C THR A 314 5.04 -25.28 17.64
N MET A 315 5.47 -26.48 17.23
CA MET A 315 6.91 -26.83 17.14
C MET A 315 7.51 -26.71 15.74
N ALA A 316 6.68 -26.73 14.70
CA ALA A 316 7.10 -26.63 13.31
C ALA A 316 5.97 -25.98 12.49
N GLY A 317 6.27 -25.55 11.26
CA GLY A 317 5.22 -25.06 10.40
C GLY A 317 5.62 -24.10 9.30
N VAL A 318 6.86 -24.13 8.82
CA VAL A 318 7.24 -23.38 7.62
C VAL A 318 6.90 -24.24 6.39
N PHE A 319 6.05 -23.70 5.53
CA PHE A 319 5.71 -24.29 4.25
C PHE A 319 6.16 -23.35 3.13
N ASP A 320 6.92 -23.89 2.18
CA ASP A 320 7.45 -23.15 1.04
C ASP A 320 6.41 -23.00 -0.08
N ALA A 321 6.59 -21.98 -0.92
CA ALA A 321 5.73 -21.73 -2.08
C ALA A 321 5.68 -22.90 -3.09
N GLY A 322 6.68 -23.79 -3.07
CA GLY A 322 6.71 -25.02 -3.88
C GLY A 322 5.93 -26.20 -3.28
N TYR A 323 5.58 -26.15 -2.00
CA TYR A 323 4.88 -27.25 -1.33
C TYR A 323 3.43 -27.37 -1.84
N ARG A 324 3.01 -28.58 -2.17
CA ARG A 324 1.64 -28.89 -2.64
C ARG A 324 0.97 -30.01 -1.82
N GLY A 325 1.62 -30.47 -0.75
CA GLY A 325 1.08 -31.46 0.15
C GLY A 325 0.04 -30.88 1.11
N GLU A 326 -0.44 -31.75 2.00
CA GLU A 326 -1.41 -31.36 3.01
C GLU A 326 -0.77 -30.48 4.10
N TYR A 327 -1.44 -29.39 4.44
CA TYR A 327 -1.05 -28.52 5.55
C TYR A 327 -1.42 -29.17 6.88
N ASN A 328 -0.54 -28.99 7.85
CA ASN A 328 -0.68 -29.58 9.17
C ASN A 328 -0.12 -28.67 10.27
N MET A 329 -0.44 -29.00 11.51
CA MET A 329 -0.02 -28.28 12.70
C MET A 329 0.64 -29.27 13.65
N LEU A 330 1.95 -29.14 13.90
CA LEU A 330 2.64 -29.90 14.93
C LEU A 330 2.57 -29.14 16.25
N LEU A 331 1.79 -29.66 17.20
CA LEU A 331 1.60 -29.07 18.51
C LEU A 331 2.31 -29.89 19.59
N ILE A 332 2.82 -29.21 20.62
CA ILE A 332 3.30 -29.79 21.88
C ILE A 332 2.53 -29.18 23.04
N ASN A 333 2.19 -30.00 24.03
CA ASN A 333 1.67 -29.52 25.30
C ASN A 333 2.81 -29.33 26.31
N LEU A 334 3.13 -28.08 26.66
CA LEU A 334 4.11 -27.69 27.67
C LEU A 334 3.47 -27.42 29.04
N GLY A 335 2.15 -27.57 29.16
CA GLY A 335 1.42 -27.47 30.43
C GLY A 335 1.54 -28.74 31.28
N ASP A 336 0.96 -28.69 32.48
CA ASP A 336 0.95 -29.77 33.47
C ASP A 336 -0.30 -30.66 33.38
N LYS A 337 -1.27 -30.31 32.54
CA LYS A 337 -2.56 -31.01 32.37
C LYS A 337 -2.83 -31.36 30.91
N PRO A 338 -3.59 -32.44 30.63
CA PRO A 338 -4.04 -32.72 29.27
C PRO A 338 -4.86 -31.57 28.67
N TYR A 339 -4.61 -31.25 27.40
CA TYR A 339 -5.36 -30.25 26.65
C TYR A 339 -6.35 -30.92 25.71
N GLN A 340 -7.64 -30.61 25.87
CA GLN A 340 -8.70 -31.16 25.04
C GLN A 340 -8.84 -30.35 23.76
N VAL A 341 -8.53 -30.98 22.63
CA VAL A 341 -8.81 -30.47 21.28
C VAL A 341 -10.12 -31.08 20.81
N LYS A 342 -11.08 -30.26 20.41
CA LYS A 342 -12.29 -30.72 19.73
C LYS A 342 -12.19 -30.48 18.23
N LYS A 343 -12.86 -31.32 17.45
CA LYS A 343 -13.06 -31.10 16.02
C LYS A 343 -13.71 -29.74 15.79
N GLY A 344 -13.10 -28.93 14.94
CA GLY A 344 -13.52 -27.56 14.65
C GLY A 344 -12.91 -26.51 15.56
N ASP A 345 -12.14 -26.87 16.58
CA ASP A 345 -11.40 -25.88 17.37
C ASP A 345 -10.32 -25.20 16.56
N LYS A 346 -10.14 -23.90 16.81
CA LYS A 346 -9.07 -23.10 16.23
C LYS A 346 -7.79 -23.32 17.03
N ILE A 347 -6.93 -24.23 16.59
CA ILE A 347 -5.76 -24.67 17.37
C ILE A 347 -4.42 -24.14 16.86
N ALA A 348 -4.43 -23.39 15.75
CA ALA A 348 -3.29 -22.58 15.31
C ALA A 348 -3.78 -21.50 14.34
N GLN A 349 -2.85 -20.70 13.85
CA GLN A 349 -3.09 -19.78 12.73
C GLN A 349 -1.96 -19.88 11.71
N LEU A 350 -2.30 -19.70 10.45
CA LEU A 350 -1.34 -19.63 9.34
C LEU A 350 -1.09 -18.19 8.96
N VAL A 351 0.17 -17.74 9.06
CA VAL A 351 0.57 -16.39 8.65
C VAL A 351 1.40 -16.49 7.38
N ILE A 352 1.05 -15.73 6.37
CA ILE A 352 1.84 -15.68 5.12
C ILE A 352 2.83 -14.51 5.19
N TYR A 353 4.11 -14.84 5.19
CA TYR A 353 5.20 -13.87 5.27
C TYR A 353 5.86 -13.70 3.90
N PRO A 354 6.21 -12.47 3.48
CA PRO A 354 7.22 -12.30 2.44
C PRO A 354 8.57 -12.78 2.98
N VAL A 355 9.35 -13.46 2.14
CA VAL A 355 10.70 -13.90 2.47
C VAL A 355 11.68 -13.37 1.44
N GLU A 356 12.82 -12.87 1.91
CA GLU A 356 13.94 -12.51 1.04
C GLU A 356 14.72 -13.78 0.71
N ILE A 357 15.12 -13.91 -0.56
CA ILE A 357 15.96 -15.02 -1.03
C ILE A 357 17.35 -14.42 -1.24
N ALA A 358 18.31 -14.83 -0.41
CA ALA A 358 19.68 -14.34 -0.46
C ALA A 358 20.56 -15.25 -1.33
N GLU A 359 21.46 -14.64 -2.08
CA GLU A 359 22.64 -15.32 -2.61
C GLU A 359 23.69 -15.38 -1.49
N LEU A 360 24.27 -16.56 -1.27
CA LEU A 360 25.30 -16.75 -0.25
C LEU A 360 26.65 -16.63 -0.93
N GLU A 361 27.48 -15.71 -0.45
CA GLU A 361 28.88 -15.57 -0.83
C GLU A 361 29.74 -16.18 0.28
N GLU A 362 30.58 -17.15 -0.09
CA GLU A 362 31.57 -17.72 0.82
C GLU A 362 32.80 -16.83 0.84
N VAL A 363 33.27 -16.48 2.04
CA VAL A 363 34.43 -15.63 2.27
C VAL A 363 35.30 -16.24 3.38
N ASP A 364 36.61 -16.04 3.29
CA ASP A 364 37.56 -16.54 4.30
C ASP A 364 37.42 -15.82 5.65
N GLU A 365 37.01 -14.55 5.64
CA GLU A 365 36.85 -13.73 6.85
C GLU A 365 35.60 -12.83 6.77
N LEU A 366 34.87 -12.71 7.89
CA LEU A 366 33.78 -11.76 8.07
C LEU A 366 34.31 -10.44 8.66
N THR A 367 33.72 -9.32 8.28
CA THR A 367 34.07 -8.01 8.86
C THR A 367 33.82 -7.97 10.37
N ASN A 368 34.76 -7.41 11.12
CA ASN A 368 34.61 -7.19 12.56
C ASN A 368 33.35 -6.35 12.87
N SER A 369 32.56 -6.78 13.85
CA SER A 369 31.40 -6.06 14.34
C SER A 369 31.58 -5.70 15.82
N GLU A 370 30.96 -4.61 16.28
CA GLU A 370 30.97 -4.19 17.69
C GLU A 370 30.42 -5.27 18.65
N ARG A 371 29.68 -6.26 18.14
CA ARG A 371 29.15 -7.38 18.93
C ARG A 371 30.16 -8.50 19.21
N GLY A 372 31.29 -8.52 18.50
CA GLY A 372 32.31 -9.58 18.62
C GLY A 372 31.76 -10.99 18.40
N TYR A 373 32.45 -12.00 18.95
CA TYR A 373 32.11 -13.43 18.83
C TYR A 373 31.24 -13.97 19.99
N GLY A 374 30.48 -13.10 20.66
CA GLY A 374 29.66 -13.50 21.80
C GLY A 374 28.63 -14.59 21.45
N TYR A 375 28.55 -15.65 22.27
CA TYR A 375 27.56 -16.71 22.09
C TYR A 375 26.12 -16.15 22.18
N PHE A 376 25.23 -16.67 21.32
CA PHE A 376 23.80 -16.31 21.24
C PHE A 376 23.46 -14.88 20.81
N GLY A 377 24.40 -14.09 20.29
CA GLY A 377 24.11 -12.75 19.75
C GLY A 377 23.59 -11.75 20.79
N SER A 378 23.78 -12.04 22.09
CA SER A 378 23.43 -11.16 23.21
C SER A 378 24.42 -9.99 23.29
N THR A 379 23.92 -8.80 23.60
CA THR A 379 24.74 -7.58 23.80
C THR A 379 25.45 -7.52 25.16
N GLY A 380 25.50 -8.63 25.90
CA GLY A 380 26.17 -8.69 27.19
C GLY A 380 25.61 -7.69 28.21
N ARG A 381 24.50 -8.05 28.85
CA ARG A 381 24.15 -7.57 30.19
C ARG A 381 23.60 -8.73 31.00
#